data_AF-A0A927SZZ6-F1
#
_entry.id   AF-A0A927SZZ6-F1
#
_cell.length_a   1.000
_cell.length_b   1.000
_cell.length_c   1.000
_cell.angle_alpha   90.00
_cell.angle_beta   90.00
_cell.angle_gamma   90.00
#
_symmetry.space_group_name_H-M   'P 1'
#
loop_
_entity.id
_entity.type
_entity.pdbx_description
1 polymer ?
#
loop_
_entity_poly.entity_id
_entity_poly.type
_entity_poly.pdbx_seq_one_letter_code
_entity_poly.pdbx_strand_id
1 'polypeptide(L)' 'MKKIRFGNIEIPGTEARSIFGLKSANFSIDIVDNNIKFNVIGYGHGVGMSQTGADSMAKEGKNCEDIIKHYYSGVEIIDV' A
#
# COMPACT_ATOMS: atom_id res chain seq x y z
N MET A 1 1.00 -8.46 -2.90
CA MET A 1 1.11 -9.72 -3.67
C MET A 1 2.15 -9.52 -4.77
N LYS A 2 3.14 -10.42 -4.92
CA LYS A 2 4.21 -10.23 -5.94
C LYS A 2 3.71 -10.53 -7.34
N LYS A 3 3.02 -11.65 -7.51
CA LYS A 3 2.46 -12.11 -8.78
C LYS A 3 1.17 -12.88 -8.54
N ILE A 4 0.34 -12.96 -9.56
CA ILE A 4 -0.91 -13.70 -9.56
C ILE A 4 -1.02 -14.53 -10.85
N ARG A 5 -1.52 -15.75 -10.72
CA ARG A 5 -1.70 -16.68 -11.84
C ARG A 5 -3.18 -16.88 -12.13
N PHE A 6 -3.60 -16.58 -13.35
CA PHE A 6 -4.92 -16.87 -13.89
C PHE A 6 -4.77 -17.92 -15.01
N GLY A 7 -5.17 -19.16 -14.73
CA GLY A 7 -4.93 -20.27 -15.64
C GLY A 7 -3.43 -20.46 -15.93
N ASN A 8 -3.04 -20.22 -17.18
CA ASN A 8 -1.66 -20.30 -17.67
C ASN A 8 -0.93 -18.94 -17.74
N ILE A 9 -1.58 -17.84 -17.36
CA ILE A 9 -0.99 -16.50 -17.42
C ILE A 9 -0.58 -16.08 -16.01
N GLU A 10 0.63 -15.54 -15.86
CA GLU A 10 1.14 -14.96 -14.63
C GLU A 10 1.34 -13.45 -14.83
N ILE A 11 0.67 -12.63 -14.03
CA ILE A 11 0.79 -11.17 -14.08
C ILE A 11 1.34 -10.61 -12.76
N PRO A 12 2.09 -9.51 -12.77
CA PRO A 12 2.49 -8.77 -11.57
C PRO A 12 1.27 -8.25 -10.78
N GLY A 13 1.37 -8.22 -9.45
CA GLY A 13 0.28 -7.69 -8.60
C GLY A 13 -0.03 -6.21 -8.84
N THR A 14 0.96 -5.43 -9.29
CA THR A 14 0.79 -4.03 -9.73
C THR A 14 0.00 -3.91 -11.02
N GLU A 15 0.16 -4.85 -11.94
CA GLU A 15 -0.60 -4.89 -13.19
C GLU A 15 -2.04 -5.31 -12.93
N ALA A 16 -2.23 -6.35 -12.10
CA ALA A 16 -3.57 -6.75 -11.63
C ALA A 16 -4.31 -5.60 -10.94
N ARG A 17 -3.61 -4.78 -10.13
CA ARG A 17 -4.17 -3.58 -9.51
C ARG A 17 -4.72 -2.62 -10.58
N SER A 18 -3.98 -2.36 -11.64
CA SER A 18 -4.40 -1.46 -12.73
C SER A 18 -5.57 -2.04 -13.52
N ILE A 19 -5.50 -3.33 -13.88
CA ILE A 19 -6.53 -4.01 -14.68
C ILE A 19 -7.87 -4.04 -13.94
N PHE A 20 -7.87 -4.39 -12.65
CA PHE A 20 -9.09 -4.55 -11.86
C PHE A 20 -9.44 -3.32 -11.03
N GLY A 21 -8.74 -2.20 -11.20
CA GLY A 21 -9.00 -0.95 -10.46
C GLY A 21 -8.85 -1.08 -8.95
N LEU A 22 -7.94 -1.93 -8.47
CA LEU A 22 -7.77 -2.19 -7.04
C LEU A 22 -7.11 -1.01 -6.33
N LYS A 23 -7.51 -0.80 -5.08
CA LYS A 23 -7.00 0.27 -4.22
C LYS A 23 -5.50 0.17 -3.92
N SER A 24 -4.94 -1.05 -3.94
CA SER A 24 -3.56 -1.36 -3.58
C SER A 24 -3.12 -2.64 -4.30
N ALA A 25 -1.80 -2.84 -4.45
CA ALA A 25 -1.20 -4.09 -4.92
C ALA A 25 -1.04 -5.13 -3.78
N ASN A 26 -1.44 -4.78 -2.56
CA ASN A 26 -1.55 -5.69 -1.43
C ASN A 26 -2.98 -6.21 -1.32
N PHE A 27 -3.23 -7.40 -1.85
CA PHE A 27 -4.52 -8.06 -1.79
C PHE A 27 -4.37 -9.58 -1.72
N SER A 28 -5.42 -10.26 -1.24
CA SER A 28 -5.63 -11.70 -1.38
C SER A 28 -6.86 -11.97 -2.25
N ILE A 29 -6.99 -13.22 -2.71
CA ILE A 29 -8.12 -13.65 -3.53
C ILE A 29 -8.75 -14.87 -2.91
N ASP A 30 -10.07 -14.82 -2.78
CA ASP A 30 -10.91 -15.95 -2.47
C ASP A 30 -11.81 -16.27 -3.66
N ILE A 31 -11.96 -17.55 -3.98
CA ILE A 31 -12.94 -18.02 -4.95
C ILE A 31 -14.15 -18.47 -4.14
N VAL A 32 -15.28 -17.79 -4.35
CA VAL A 32 -16.53 -18.08 -3.66
C VAL A 32 -17.59 -18.34 -4.73
N ASP A 33 -18.04 -19.59 -4.80
CA ASP A 33 -18.91 -20.09 -5.87
C ASP A 33 -18.29 -19.83 -7.26
N ASN A 34 -18.98 -19.04 -8.10
CA ASN A 34 -18.52 -18.60 -9.42
C ASN A 34 -17.94 -17.17 -9.41
N ASN A 35 -17.65 -16.62 -8.23
CA ASN A 35 -17.13 -15.26 -8.09
C ASN A 35 -15.70 -15.24 -7.53
N ILE A 36 -14.96 -14.22 -7.94
CA ILE A 36 -13.63 -13.90 -7.42
C ILE A 36 -13.78 -12.72 -6.48
N LYS A 37 -13.42 -12.92 -5.22
CA LYS A 37 -13.42 -11.87 -4.20
C LYS A 37 -11.99 -11.39 -3.96
N PHE A 38 -11.75 -10.10 -4.19
CA PHE A 38 -10.49 -9.45 -3.86
C PHE A 38 -10.57 -8.83 -2.46
N ASN A 39 -9.75 -9.31 -1.52
CA ASN A 39 -9.58 -8.65 -0.22
C ASN A 39 -8.34 -7.74 -0.31
N VAL A 40 -8.55 -6.44 -0.43
CA VAL A 40 -7.48 -5.45 -0.64
C VAL A 40 -7.12 -4.76 0.67
N ILE A 41 -5.82 -4.66 0.98
CA ILE A 41 -5.29 -4.04 2.19
C ILE A 41 -4.56 -2.74 1.81
N GLY A 42 -4.92 -1.66 2.50
CA GLY A 42 -4.35 -0.34 2.29
C GLY A 42 -4.83 0.34 1.00
N TYR A 43 -4.29 1.54 0.77
CA TYR A 43 -4.61 2.37 -0.40
C TYR A 43 -3.35 3.06 -0.89
N GLY A 44 -3.12 3.05 -2.21
CA GLY A 44 -1.94 3.68 -2.81
C GLY A 44 -0.83 2.69 -3.16
N HIS A 45 0.33 3.22 -3.51
CA HIS A 45 1.48 2.42 -3.94
C HIS A 45 2.30 1.84 -2.77
N GLY A 46 2.06 2.29 -1.54
CA GLY A 46 2.64 1.71 -0.33
C GLY A 46 4.14 1.97 -0.12
N VAL A 47 4.68 3.05 -0.71
CA VAL A 47 6.09 3.45 -0.56
C VAL A 47 6.15 4.81 0.13
N GLY A 48 7.08 4.97 1.07
CA GLY A 48 7.29 6.21 1.82
C GLY A 48 6.27 6.38 2.94
N MET A 49 5.66 7.56 3.00
CA MET A 49 4.79 7.96 4.11
C MET A 49 3.34 7.52 3.94
N SER A 50 2.80 6.84 4.96
CA SER A 50 1.36 6.64 5.09
C SER A 50 0.71 7.91 5.61
N GLN A 51 -0.15 8.55 4.81
CA GLN A 51 -0.85 9.78 5.22
C GLN A 51 -1.74 9.57 6.45
N THR A 52 -2.44 8.45 6.52
CA THR A 52 -3.29 8.11 7.67
C THR A 52 -2.46 7.79 8.91
N GLY A 53 -1.29 7.17 8.73
CA GLY A 53 -0.38 6.91 9.84
C GLY A 53 0.28 8.20 10.36
N ALA A 54 0.67 9.11 9.47
CA ALA A 54 1.15 10.45 9.84
C ALA A 54 0.10 11.26 10.62
N ASP A 55 -1.17 11.22 10.19
CA ASP A 55 -2.29 11.85 10.91
C ASP A 55 -2.49 11.23 12.32
N SER A 56 -2.41 9.90 12.45
CA SER A 56 -2.47 9.23 13.77
C SER A 56 -1.31 9.66 14.66
N MET A 57 -0.08 9.66 14.15
CA MET A 57 1.09 10.07 14.89
C MET A 57 1.01 11.53 15.35
N ALA A 58 0.50 12.43 14.50
CA ALA A 58 0.26 13.82 14.85
C ALA A 58 -0.78 13.95 15.99
N LYS A 59 -1.87 13.16 15.94
CA LYS A 59 -2.88 13.09 17.00
C LYS A 59 -2.32 12.52 18.32
N GLU A 60 -1.31 11.68 18.24
CA GLU A 60 -0.54 11.17 19.39
C GLU A 60 0.52 12.17 19.90
N GLY A 61 0.61 13.36 19.31
CA GLY A 61 1.49 14.44 19.73
C GLY A 61 2.90 14.41 19.12
N LYS A 62 3.14 13.57 18.10
CA LYS A 62 4.41 13.60 17.36
C LYS A 62 4.48 14.84 16.48
N ASN A 63 5.67 15.44 16.40
CA ASN A 63 5.91 16.57 15.52
C ASN A 63 6.22 16.09 14.08
N CYS A 64 6.31 17.05 13.14
CA CYS A 64 6.60 16.76 11.74
C CYS A 64 7.93 15.99 11.56
N GLU A 65 8.98 16.37 12.29
CA GLU A 65 10.28 15.71 12.16
C GLU A 65 10.24 14.25 12.59
N ASP A 66 9.57 13.95 13.70
CA ASP A 66 9.41 12.59 14.21
C ASP A 66 8.66 11.71 13.20
N ILE A 67 7.63 12.27 12.57
CA ILE A 67 6.82 11.60 11.54
C ILE A 67 7.67 11.32 10.30
N ILE A 68 8.41 12.32 9.80
CA ILE A 68 9.28 12.15 8.63
C ILE A 68 10.38 11.13 8.90
N LYS A 69 11.06 11.22 10.03
CA LYS A 69 12.13 10.29 10.43
C LYS A 69 11.62 8.86 10.66
N HIS A 70 10.34 8.69 11.01
CA HIS A 70 9.70 7.37 11.10
C HIS A 70 9.51 6.72 9.72
N TYR A 71 9.05 7.48 8.72
CA TYR A 71 8.78 6.94 7.37
C TYR A 71 9.99 6.90 6.45
N TYR A 72 10.99 7.74 6.69
CA TYR A 72 12.17 7.84 5.86
C TYR A 72 13.42 7.70 6.73
N SER A 73 14.03 6.52 6.69
CA SER A 73 15.23 6.22 7.48
C SER A 73 16.47 6.91 6.87
N GLY A 74 17.28 7.55 7.72
CA GLY A 74 18.55 8.16 7.32
C GLY A 74 18.41 9.49 6.55
N VAL A 75 17.27 10.17 6.66
CA VAL A 75 17.07 11.50 6.06
C VAL A 75 17.43 12.62 7.04
N GLU A 76 17.89 13.72 6.48
CA GLU A 76 18.08 15.00 7.19
C GLU A 76 17.05 16.02 6.70
N ILE A 77 16.58 16.85 7.61
CA ILE A 77 15.64 17.94 7.31
C ILE A 77 16.49 19.21 7.22
N ILE A 78 16.46 19.84 6.05
CA ILE A 78 17.19 21.08 5.77
C ILE A 78 16.19 22.22 5.58
N ASP A 79 16.49 23.37 6.16
CA ASP A 79 15.82 24.63 5.85
C ASP A 79 16.52 25.26 4.64
N VAL A 80 15.75 25.68 3.62
CA VAL A 80 16.26 26.06 2.29
C VAL A 80 15.99 27.52 1.99
#